data_AF-A0A800GH65-F1
#
_entry.id   AF-A0A800GH65-F1
#
_cell.length_a   1.000
_cell.length_b   1.000
_cell.length_c   1.000
_cell.angle_alpha   90.00
_cell.angle_beta   90.00
_cell.angle_gamma   90.00
#
_symmetry.space_group_name_H-M   'P 1'
#
loop_
_entity.id
_entity.type
_entity.pdbx_description
1 polymer ?
#
loop_
_entity_poly.entity_id
_entity_poly.type
_entity_poly.pdbx_seq_one_letter_code
_entity_poly.pdbx_strand_id
1 'polypeptide(L)'
;MSMYTRWNYSYANWQQNKQAIFNVLPVLARDCVAFVYQYLIKKQIYGQGPGRLSEDDIFSLAAEDVSALAVFLGEKDYFMGDKPTTIDATIYGFLINIIACPIESPLKNLVLEQKSLVEYCQRV
;
A
#
# COMPACT_ATOMS: atom_id res chain seq x y z
N MET A 1 -2.10 -2.10 5.37
CA MET A 1 -1.12 -3.09 4.86
C MET A 1 -0.07 -2.52 3.90
N SER A 2 -0.35 -1.51 3.06
CA SER A 2 0.65 -0.90 2.15
C SER A 2 1.89 -0.30 2.84
N MET A 3 1.75 0.26 4.04
CA MET A 3 2.91 0.73 4.83
C MET A 3 3.79 -0.42 5.32
N TYR A 4 3.22 -1.58 5.64
CA TYR A 4 3.99 -2.76 6.03
C TYR A 4 4.87 -3.25 4.87
N THR A 5 4.32 -3.37 3.66
CA THR A 5 5.06 -3.83 2.48
C THR A 5 6.23 -2.92 2.10
N ARG A 6 6.08 -1.61 2.33
CA ARG A 6 7.12 -0.59 2.06
C ARG A 6 8.23 -0.53 3.10
N TRP A 7 7.88 -0.67 4.39
CA TRP A 7 8.79 -0.33 5.49
C TRP A 7 9.27 -1.54 6.31
N ASN A 8 8.53 -2.65 6.29
CA ASN A 8 8.74 -3.77 7.22
C ASN A 8 8.69 -5.18 6.61
N TYR A 9 8.46 -5.32 5.29
CA TYR A 9 8.33 -6.62 4.64
C TYR A 9 9.68 -7.22 4.19
N SER A 10 10.36 -6.58 3.24
CA SER A 10 11.61 -7.10 2.69
C SER A 10 12.72 -6.04 2.68
N TYR A 11 13.97 -6.50 2.73
CA TYR A 11 15.13 -5.61 2.60
C TYR A 11 15.16 -4.92 1.24
N ALA A 12 14.82 -5.62 0.16
CA ALA A 12 14.78 -5.07 -1.19
C ALA A 12 13.76 -3.92 -1.30
N ASN A 13 12.54 -4.12 -0.79
CA ASN A 13 11.50 -3.09 -0.76
C ASN A 13 11.95 -1.88 0.05
N TRP A 14 12.60 -2.12 1.21
CA TRP A 14 13.15 -1.04 2.01
C TRP A 14 14.21 -0.25 1.25
N GLN A 15 15.13 -0.89 0.52
CA GLN A 15 16.14 -0.18 -0.27
C GLN A 15 15.50 0.68 -1.38
N GLN A 16 14.52 0.14 -2.09
CA GLN A 16 13.79 0.90 -3.13
C GLN A 16 13.06 2.11 -2.51
N ASN A 17 12.34 1.91 -1.41
CA ASN A 17 11.63 2.98 -0.70
C ASN A 17 12.60 4.03 -0.12
N LYS A 18 13.74 3.59 0.43
CA LYS A 18 14.79 4.47 0.95
C LYS A 18 15.35 5.36 -0.15
N GLN A 19 15.65 4.79 -1.32
CA GLN A 19 16.12 5.57 -2.47
C GLN A 19 15.04 6.55 -2.95
N ALA A 20 13.80 6.12 -3.07
CA ALA A 20 12.71 6.99 -3.53
C ALA A 20 12.49 8.21 -2.61
N ILE A 21 12.56 8.03 -1.29
CA ILE A 21 12.22 9.07 -0.31
C ILE A 21 13.44 9.93 0.07
N PHE A 22 14.60 9.32 0.31
CA PHE A 22 15.74 10.00 0.95
C PHE A 22 16.87 10.38 -0.02
N ASN A 23 16.74 10.11 -1.32
CA ASN A 23 17.79 10.47 -2.29
C ASN A 23 17.96 11.99 -2.46
N VAL A 24 16.98 12.79 -2.01
CA VAL A 24 17.08 14.25 -1.92
C VAL A 24 18.07 14.73 -0.86
N LEU A 25 18.46 13.88 0.09
CA LEU A 25 19.39 14.22 1.17
C LEU A 25 20.86 14.02 0.76
N PRO A 26 21.78 14.83 1.32
CA PRO A 26 23.22 14.58 1.21
C PRO A 26 23.60 13.18 1.70
N VAL A 27 24.58 12.55 1.03
CA VAL A 27 24.98 11.14 1.26
C VAL A 27 25.27 10.85 2.73
N LEU A 28 25.95 11.76 3.44
CA LEU A 28 26.31 11.59 4.85
C LEU A 28 25.10 11.58 5.80
N ALA A 29 24.05 12.35 5.48
CA ALA A 29 22.85 12.44 6.34
C ALA A 29 21.78 11.40 5.97
N ARG A 30 21.77 10.96 4.71
CA ARG A 30 20.74 10.07 4.14
C ARG A 30 20.49 8.83 4.97
N ASP A 31 21.55 8.11 5.32
CA ASP A 31 21.43 6.81 5.98
C ASP A 31 20.98 6.95 7.43
N CYS A 32 21.51 7.95 8.14
CA CYS A 32 21.09 8.26 9.50
C CYS A 32 19.60 8.65 9.55
N VAL A 33 19.17 9.55 8.68
CA VAL A 33 17.77 10.00 8.63
C VAL A 33 16.86 8.85 8.22
N ALA A 34 17.22 8.10 7.17
CA ALA A 34 16.44 6.95 6.73
C ALA A 34 16.26 5.90 7.83
N PHE A 35 17.31 5.61 8.61
CA PHE A 35 17.26 4.68 9.73
C PHE A 35 16.30 5.16 10.83
N VAL A 36 16.40 6.43 11.23
CA VAL A 36 15.51 7.01 12.25
C VAL A 36 14.05 6.95 11.80
N TYR A 37 13.75 7.37 10.57
CA TYR A 37 12.38 7.32 10.05
C TYR A 37 11.86 5.89 9.89
N GLN A 38 12.68 4.96 9.44
CA GLN A 38 12.28 3.55 9.34
C GLN A 38 11.90 3.00 10.72
N TYR A 39 12.70 3.28 11.74
CA TYR A 39 12.40 2.87 13.11
C TYR A 39 11.08 3.46 13.62
N LEU A 40 10.86 4.77 13.42
CA LEU A 40 9.63 5.44 13.84
C LEU A 40 8.39 4.89 13.14
N ILE A 41 8.48 4.63 11.83
CA ILE A 41 7.36 4.10 11.05
C ILE A 41 7.08 2.65 11.42
N LYS A 42 8.10 1.81 11.63
CA LYS A 42 7.90 0.44 12.16
C LYS A 42 7.20 0.45 13.52
N LYS A 43 7.57 1.38 14.41
CA LYS A 43 6.88 1.57 15.70
C LYS A 43 5.42 1.98 15.51
N GLN A 44 5.12 2.86 14.57
CA GLN A 44 3.74 3.25 14.25
C GLN A 44 2.93 2.07 13.69
N ILE A 45 3.49 1.28 12.77
CA ILE A 45 2.86 0.07 12.20
C ILE A 45 2.55 -0.94 13.31
N TYR A 46 3.47 -1.11 14.27
CA TYR A 46 3.24 -1.94 15.46
C TYR A 46 2.12 -1.38 16.35
N GLY A 47 2.11 -0.06 16.58
CA GLY A 47 1.09 0.62 17.38
C GLY A 47 -0.33 0.46 16.83
N GLN A 48 -0.49 0.58 15.51
CA GLN A 48 -1.77 0.47 14.82
C GLN A 48 -2.36 -0.95 14.80
N GLY A 49 -1.56 -1.99 15.12
CA GLY A 49 -2.02 -3.38 15.12
C GLY A 49 -1.35 -4.29 14.08
N PRO A 50 -1.26 -3.90 12.80
CA PRO A 50 -0.71 -4.77 11.76
C PRO A 50 0.70 -5.28 12.05
N GLY A 51 1.56 -4.47 12.67
CA GLY A 51 2.92 -4.91 13.04
C GLY A 51 2.99 -5.97 14.14
N ARG A 52 1.86 -6.37 14.75
CA ARG A 52 1.77 -7.43 15.76
C ARG A 52 1.33 -8.78 15.18
N LEU A 53 0.90 -8.80 13.92
CA LEU A 53 0.42 -9.99 13.24
C LEU A 53 1.57 -10.74 12.57
N SER A 54 1.33 -12.02 12.26
CA SER A 54 2.24 -12.76 11.37
C SER A 54 2.14 -12.20 9.95
N GLU A 55 3.15 -12.46 9.15
CA GLU A 55 3.16 -12.06 7.74
C GLU A 55 1.98 -12.67 6.97
N ASP A 56 1.70 -13.96 7.22
CA ASP A 56 0.59 -14.68 6.59
C ASP A 56 -0.76 -14.05 6.98
N ASP A 57 -0.96 -13.73 8.26
CA ASP A 57 -2.19 -13.07 8.72
C ASP A 57 -2.36 -11.68 8.08
N ILE A 58 -1.27 -10.92 7.94
CA ILE A 58 -1.28 -9.60 7.30
C ILE A 58 -1.78 -9.71 5.87
N PHE A 59 -1.26 -10.67 5.10
CA PHE A 59 -1.64 -10.84 3.71
C PHE A 59 -3.00 -11.51 3.53
N SER A 60 -3.41 -12.39 4.47
CA SER A 60 -4.78 -12.92 4.50
C SER A 60 -5.81 -11.81 4.69
N LEU A 61 -5.61 -10.94 5.69
CA LEU A 61 -6.49 -9.79 5.91
C LEU A 61 -6.49 -8.84 4.70
N ALA A 62 -5.32 -8.61 4.10
CA ALA A 62 -5.24 -7.76 2.92
C ALA A 62 -5.99 -8.36 1.71
N ALA A 63 -5.97 -9.70 1.56
CA ALA A 63 -6.72 -10.40 0.54
C ALA A 63 -8.24 -10.27 0.75
N GLU A 64 -8.70 -10.40 2.00
CA GLU A 64 -10.10 -10.19 2.39
C GLU A 64 -10.55 -8.76 2.09
N ASP A 65 -9.76 -7.75 2.46
CA ASP A 65 -10.05 -6.34 2.20
C ASP A 65 -10.22 -6.06 0.70
N VAL A 66 -9.28 -6.57 -0.13
CA VAL A 66 -9.32 -6.36 -1.57
C VAL A 66 -10.48 -7.10 -2.22
N SER A 67 -10.76 -8.34 -1.79
CA SER A 67 -11.93 -9.10 -2.24
C SER A 67 -13.23 -8.37 -1.91
N ALA A 68 -13.35 -7.85 -0.68
CA ALA A 68 -14.50 -7.07 -0.26
C ALA A 68 -14.68 -5.79 -1.11
N LEU A 69 -13.59 -5.08 -1.41
CA LEU A 69 -13.63 -3.92 -2.30
C LEU A 69 -14.07 -4.30 -3.71
N ALA A 70 -13.54 -5.39 -4.28
CA ALA A 70 -13.91 -5.86 -5.62
C ALA A 70 -15.40 -6.25 -5.68
N VAL A 71 -15.89 -6.98 -4.68
CA VAL A 71 -17.31 -7.36 -4.56
C VAL A 71 -18.20 -6.12 -4.38
N PHE A 72 -17.78 -5.18 -3.54
CA PHE A 72 -18.57 -3.98 -3.28
C PHE A 72 -18.62 -3.02 -4.46
N LEU A 73 -17.54 -2.92 -5.25
CA LEU A 73 -17.54 -2.19 -6.52
C LEU A 73 -18.48 -2.88 -7.52
N GLY A 74 -18.35 -4.21 -7.68
CA GLY A 74 -19.17 -4.99 -8.60
C GLY A 74 -19.09 -4.45 -10.03
N GLU A 75 -20.25 -4.19 -10.63
CA GLU A 75 -20.37 -3.62 -11.99
C GLU A 75 -20.45 -2.08 -12.00
N LYS A 76 -20.35 -1.42 -10.83
CA LYS A 76 -20.45 0.04 -10.76
C LYS A 76 -19.19 0.71 -11.30
N ASP A 77 -19.34 1.89 -11.88
CA ASP A 77 -18.20 2.70 -12.30
C ASP A 77 -17.41 3.25 -11.11
N TYR A 78 -18.13 3.66 -10.06
CA TYR A 78 -17.61 4.18 -8.79
C TYR A 78 -18.30 3.48 -7.60
N PHE A 79 -17.70 3.56 -6.42
CA PHE A 79 -18.17 2.82 -5.23
C PHE A 79 -19.60 3.20 -4.81
N MET A 80 -20.02 4.43 -5.10
CA MET A 80 -21.35 4.98 -4.80
C MET A 80 -22.27 5.14 -6.02
N GLY A 81 -21.95 4.50 -7.16
CA GLY A 81 -22.77 4.51 -8.37
C GLY A 81 -22.08 5.20 -9.54
N ASP A 82 -22.78 6.12 -10.20
CA ASP A 82 -22.37 6.63 -11.52
C ASP A 82 -21.44 7.84 -11.47
N LYS A 83 -21.23 8.43 -10.29
CA LYS A 83 -20.36 9.61 -10.10
C LYS A 83 -19.34 9.39 -8.99
N PRO A 84 -18.11 9.88 -9.14
CA PRO A 84 -17.10 9.75 -8.10
C PRO A 84 -17.50 10.58 -6.88
N THR A 85 -17.21 10.03 -5.71
CA THR A 85 -17.42 10.66 -4.41
C THR A 85 -16.10 10.78 -3.64
N THR A 86 -16.13 11.39 -2.46
CA THR A 86 -14.95 11.47 -1.57
C THR A 86 -14.46 10.09 -1.12
N ILE A 87 -15.34 9.08 -1.12
CA ILE A 87 -14.97 7.70 -0.83
C ILE A 87 -14.08 7.15 -1.93
N ASP A 88 -14.42 7.43 -3.19
CA ASP A 88 -13.62 7.02 -4.35
C ASP A 88 -12.22 7.63 -4.29
N ALA A 89 -12.09 8.91 -3.95
CA ALA A 89 -10.79 9.56 -3.77
C ALA A 89 -9.93 8.86 -2.70
N THR A 90 -10.56 8.40 -1.61
CA THR A 90 -9.87 7.68 -0.53
C THR A 90 -9.43 6.29 -0.97
N ILE A 91 -10.34 5.51 -1.56
CA ILE A 91 -10.06 4.14 -2.01
C ILE A 91 -9.03 4.15 -3.14
N TYR A 92 -9.18 5.06 -4.10
CA TYR A 92 -8.20 5.30 -5.15
C TYR A 92 -6.83 5.60 -4.57
N GLY A 93 -6.76 6.52 -3.60
CA GLY A 93 -5.50 6.87 -2.91
C GLY A 93 -4.80 5.65 -2.32
N PHE A 94 -5.54 4.70 -1.72
CA PHE A 94 -4.96 3.45 -1.23
C PHE A 94 -4.54 2.50 -2.35
N LEU A 95 -5.41 2.26 -3.34
CA LEU A 95 -5.16 1.32 -4.43
C LEU A 95 -4.00 1.75 -5.32
N ILE A 96 -3.94 3.03 -5.70
CA ILE A 96 -2.86 3.55 -6.52
C ILE A 96 -1.51 3.49 -5.78
N ASN A 97 -1.51 3.68 -4.46
CA ASN A 97 -0.31 3.50 -3.65
C ASN A 97 0.14 2.02 -3.59
N ILE A 98 -0.77 1.06 -3.76
CA ILE A 98 -0.40 -0.36 -3.86
C ILE A 98 0.15 -0.68 -5.25
N ILE A 99 -0.58 -0.28 -6.30
CA ILE A 99 -0.29 -0.63 -7.70
C ILE A 99 0.94 0.11 -8.24
N ALA A 100 1.00 1.43 -8.07
CA ALA A 100 2.02 2.28 -8.70
C ALA A 100 3.37 2.27 -7.97
N CYS A 101 3.41 1.77 -6.73
CA CYS A 101 4.65 1.72 -5.98
C CYS A 101 5.61 0.69 -6.61
N PRO A 102 6.87 1.04 -6.89
CA PRO A 102 7.83 0.16 -7.56
C PRO A 102 8.45 -0.84 -6.57
N ILE A 103 7.63 -1.45 -5.73
CA ILE A 103 8.01 -2.53 -4.80
C ILE A 103 7.17 -3.76 -5.09
N GLU A 104 7.74 -4.93 -4.85
CA GLU A 104 7.04 -6.20 -5.02
C GLU A 104 6.38 -6.61 -3.70
N SER A 105 5.15 -7.12 -3.76
CA SER A 105 4.48 -7.70 -2.60
C SER A 105 3.29 -8.58 -3.00
N PRO A 106 2.92 -9.58 -2.19
CA PRO A 106 1.71 -10.38 -2.41
C PRO A 106 0.45 -9.51 -2.55
N LEU A 107 0.33 -8.46 -1.75
CA LEU A 107 -0.77 -7.49 -1.83
C LEU A 107 -0.85 -6.79 -3.20
N LYS A 108 0.29 -6.39 -3.77
CA LYS A 108 0.29 -5.73 -5.09
C LYS A 108 -0.20 -6.68 -6.18
N ASN A 109 0.28 -7.92 -6.17
CA ASN A 109 -0.14 -8.94 -7.12
C ASN A 109 -1.64 -9.20 -7.00
N LEU A 110 -2.14 -9.34 -5.77
CA LEU A 110 -3.55 -9.59 -5.51
C LEU A 110 -4.45 -8.46 -6.02
N VAL A 111 -4.06 -7.20 -5.85
CA VAL A 111 -4.82 -6.06 -6.42
C VAL A 111 -4.75 -6.04 -7.94
N LEU A 112 -3.58 -6.33 -8.54
CA LEU A 112 -3.40 -6.36 -9.98
C LEU A 112 -4.19 -7.49 -10.66
N GLU A 113 -4.44 -8.60 -9.96
CA GLU A 113 -5.28 -9.70 -10.44
C GLU A 113 -6.77 -9.33 -10.48
N GLN A 114 -7.21 -8.35 -9.67
CA GLN A 114 -8.59 -7.85 -9.66
C GLN A 114 -8.82 -6.81 -10.76
N LYS A 115 -9.18 -7.28 -11.96
CA LYS A 115 -9.41 -6.42 -13.14
C LYS A 115 -10.35 -5.25 -12.88
N SER A 116 -11.47 -5.47 -12.18
CA SER A 116 -12.44 -4.42 -11.86
C SER A 116 -11.84 -3.28 -11.05
N LEU A 117 -10.95 -3.59 -10.10
CA LEU A 117 -10.27 -2.57 -9.29
C LEU A 117 -9.18 -1.84 -10.09
N VAL A 118 -8.48 -2.54 -10.98
CA VAL A 118 -7.48 -1.94 -11.87
C VAL A 118 -8.15 -0.97 -12.84
N GLU A 119 -9.24 -1.39 -13.48
CA GLU A 119 -10.05 -0.56 -14.39
C GLU A 119 -10.64 0.65 -13.65
N TYR A 120 -11.18 0.44 -12.44
CA TYR A 120 -11.62 1.53 -11.56
C TYR A 120 -10.50 2.56 -11.32
N CYS A 121 -9.28 2.12 -11.00
CA CYS A 121 -8.15 3.03 -10.80
C CYS A 121 -7.72 3.76 -12.08
N GLN A 122 -8.05 3.27 -13.27
CA GLN A 122 -7.77 3.97 -14.53
C GLN A 122 -8.84 5.02 -14.86
N ARG A 123 -10.07 4.83 -14.34
CA ARG A 123 -11.21 5.75 -14.56
C ARG A 123 -11.20 6.96 -13.63
N VAL A 124 -10.69 6.82 -12.41
CA VAL A 124 -10.57 7.89 -11.40
C VAL A 124 -9.36 8.76 -11.69
#